data_AF-A0A3Q2YZL4-F1
#
_entry.id   AF-A0A3Q2YZL4-F1
#
_cell.length_a   1.000
_cell.length_b   1.000
_cell.length_c   1.000
_cell.angle_alpha   90.00
_cell.angle_beta   90.00
_cell.angle_gamma   90.00
#
_symmetry.space_group_name_H-M   'P 1'
#
loop_
_entity.id
_entity.type
_entity.pdbx_description
1 polymer ?
#
loop_
_entity_poly.entity_id
_entity_poly.type
_entity_poly.pdbx_seq_one_letter_code
_entity_poly.pdbx_strand_id
1 'polypeptide(L)'
;MSMRTLPLVFINLGGEMLYILDQRLHAHSTSEDKSEKVMNDIVGTMFSQAFMDEILKPQLLYSHRTMKVVLTRLAHVSIMKLNAVSMEKLYELMLMAFKYQVFLCPRPKDLLLISYNHIDTIRGFVKDTPAVLNKVDETHRKIIEIYSSMTAGEFQLLRQTLLTFLQDTHICVSIFLKNKIQNPNGRFALSTSGPVPHGMDVPGVIRIFDRKGREMRQRRFASGGSYSHPTKDASFGLHGDRVIKLGVNMLILYVPPLINIVWILLKRSQHTRMDASPNPLAKEELNLLACLMGTVEIENASGCETGFQINLLASAQEEEEGYAFYFSDESFEVINIQALKDEHSTTQLAQIAKLFVEQEETSNNVNSNKGDDLLAMMDDLGPL
;
A
#
# COMPACT_ATOMS: atom_id res chain seq x y z
N MET A 1 13.92 -12.70 6.59
CA MET A 1 12.89 -12.38 5.59
C MET A 1 11.63 -13.13 5.95
N SER A 2 10.47 -12.47 5.93
CA SER A 2 9.17 -13.09 6.19
C SER A 2 8.67 -13.84 4.95
N MET A 3 8.01 -14.99 5.17
CA MET A 3 7.36 -15.78 4.11
C MET A 3 5.90 -15.35 3.87
N ARG A 4 5.41 -14.34 4.60
CA ARG A 4 4.02 -13.85 4.51
C ARG A 4 3.95 -12.45 3.92
N THR A 5 5.00 -11.96 3.25
CA THR A 5 5.00 -10.60 2.72
C THR A 5 4.31 -10.49 1.34
N LEU A 6 4.34 -11.56 0.55
CA LEU A 6 3.88 -11.54 -0.84
C LEU A 6 2.41 -11.09 -1.01
N PRO A 7 1.45 -11.57 -0.20
CA PRO A 7 0.06 -11.14 -0.36
C PRO A 7 -0.11 -9.64 -0.19
N LEU A 8 0.58 -9.04 0.78
CA LEU A 8 0.51 -7.59 1.02
C LEU A 8 1.11 -6.80 -0.14
N VAL A 9 2.25 -7.23 -0.70
CA VAL A 9 2.85 -6.59 -1.87
C VAL A 9 1.88 -6.63 -3.05
N PHE A 10 1.32 -7.81 -3.33
CA PHE A 10 0.45 -8.00 -4.48
C PHE A 10 -0.85 -7.19 -4.36
N ILE A 11 -1.49 -7.22 -3.20
CA ILE A 11 -2.73 -6.48 -2.96
C ILE A 11 -2.52 -4.98 -3.04
N ASN A 12 -1.45 -4.47 -2.42
CA ASN A 12 -1.18 -3.03 -2.44
C ASN A 12 -0.78 -2.55 -3.83
N LEU A 13 0.11 -3.25 -4.54
CA LEU A 13 0.46 -2.87 -5.92
C LEU A 13 -0.72 -3.00 -6.87
N GLY A 14 -1.54 -4.06 -6.74
CA GLY A 14 -2.75 -4.21 -7.54
C GLY A 14 -3.82 -3.16 -7.20
N GLY A 15 -3.92 -2.74 -5.94
CA GLY A 15 -4.77 -1.62 -5.54
C GLY A 15 -4.33 -0.30 -6.15
N GLU A 16 -3.04 0.02 -6.10
CA GLU A 16 -2.48 1.18 -6.80
C GLU A 16 -2.71 1.11 -8.32
N MET A 17 -2.60 -0.09 -8.91
CA MET A 17 -2.93 -0.32 -10.32
C MET A 17 -4.36 0.12 -10.61
N LEU A 18 -5.32 -0.37 -9.83
CA LEU A 18 -6.73 -0.10 -10.02
C LEU A 18 -7.05 1.39 -9.81
N TYR A 19 -6.39 2.06 -8.86
CA TYR A 19 -6.51 3.51 -8.69
C TYR A 19 -6.10 4.29 -9.92
N ILE A 20 -4.95 3.94 -10.50
CA ILE A 20 -4.42 4.63 -11.68
C ILE A 20 -5.30 4.32 -12.90
N LEU A 21 -5.72 3.07 -13.09
CA LEU A 21 -6.56 2.67 -14.20
C LEU A 21 -7.95 3.32 -14.15
N ASP A 22 -8.59 3.32 -12.98
CA ASP A 22 -9.89 3.96 -12.75
C ASP A 22 -9.86 5.43 -13.17
N GLN A 23 -8.85 6.18 -12.71
CA GLN A 23 -8.68 7.59 -13.08
C GLN A 23 -8.51 7.79 -14.59
N ARG A 24 -7.75 6.92 -15.25
CA ARG A 24 -7.48 7.04 -16.69
C ARG A 24 -8.68 6.65 -17.54
N LEU A 25 -9.46 5.64 -17.14
CA LEU A 25 -10.69 5.26 -17.81
C LEU A 25 -11.72 6.40 -17.80
N HIS A 26 -11.83 7.08 -16.66
CA HIS A 26 -12.68 8.27 -16.52
C HIS A 26 -12.18 9.47 -17.34
N ALA A 27 -10.86 9.72 -17.34
CA ALA A 27 -10.29 10.86 -18.09
C ALA A 27 -10.44 10.73 -19.61
N HIS A 28 -10.49 9.50 -20.14
CA HIS A 28 -10.71 9.23 -21.56
C HIS A 28 -12.21 9.14 -21.95
N SER A 29 -13.13 9.55 -21.06
CA SER A 29 -14.58 9.52 -21.28
C SER A 29 -15.08 8.15 -21.77
N THR A 30 -14.47 7.08 -21.29
CA THR A 30 -14.92 5.71 -21.60
C THR A 30 -16.33 5.54 -21.05
N SER A 31 -17.25 4.93 -21.81
CA SER A 31 -18.61 4.66 -21.33
C SER A 31 -18.57 3.93 -19.98
N GLU A 32 -19.46 4.30 -19.07
CA GLU A 32 -19.49 3.78 -17.69
C GLU A 32 -19.51 2.24 -17.67
N ASP A 33 -20.34 1.63 -18.52
CA ASP A 33 -20.43 0.16 -18.70
C ASP A 33 -19.09 -0.50 -19.08
N LYS A 34 -18.26 0.17 -19.89
CA LYS A 34 -16.96 -0.37 -20.31
C LYS A 34 -15.92 -0.23 -19.21
N SER A 35 -15.95 0.89 -18.49
CA SER A 35 -15.10 1.09 -17.31
C SER A 35 -15.42 0.04 -16.24
N GLU A 36 -16.72 -0.18 -15.97
CA GLU A 36 -17.20 -1.18 -15.03
C GLU A 36 -16.77 -2.60 -15.46
N LYS A 37 -16.92 -2.96 -16.74
CA LYS A 37 -16.46 -4.25 -17.29
C LYS A 37 -14.95 -4.44 -17.08
N VAL A 38 -14.14 -3.42 -17.39
CA VAL A 38 -12.68 -3.46 -17.19
C VAL A 38 -12.32 -3.69 -15.72
N MET A 39 -12.94 -2.96 -14.79
CA MET A 39 -12.68 -3.11 -13.36
C MET A 39 -13.11 -4.48 -12.84
N ASN A 40 -14.29 -4.96 -13.24
CA ASN A 40 -14.78 -6.28 -12.87
C ASN A 40 -13.89 -7.43 -13.37
N ASP A 41 -13.39 -7.35 -14.61
CA ASP A 41 -12.50 -8.36 -15.19
C ASP A 41 -11.17 -8.44 -14.43
N ILE A 42 -10.56 -7.29 -14.15
CA ILE A 42 -9.28 -7.20 -13.46
C ILE A 42 -9.45 -7.68 -12.01
N VAL A 43 -10.42 -7.13 -11.26
CA VAL A 43 -10.67 -7.50 -9.86
C VAL A 43 -11.10 -8.97 -9.75
N GLY A 44 -11.97 -9.44 -10.64
CA GLY A 44 -12.45 -10.82 -10.66
C GLY A 44 -11.34 -11.86 -10.88
N THR A 45 -10.29 -11.48 -11.61
CA THR A 45 -9.09 -12.30 -11.82
C THR A 45 -8.12 -12.16 -10.65
N MET A 46 -7.84 -10.92 -10.22
CA MET A 46 -6.93 -10.59 -9.12
C MET A 46 -7.31 -11.32 -7.82
N PHE A 47 -8.61 -11.39 -7.53
CA PHE A 47 -9.17 -12.02 -6.34
C PHE A 47 -9.74 -13.42 -6.63
N SER A 48 -9.39 -14.04 -7.77
CA SER A 48 -9.84 -15.40 -8.05
C SER A 48 -9.30 -16.37 -6.99
N GLN A 49 -10.15 -17.31 -6.56
CA GLN A 49 -9.82 -18.22 -5.46
C GLN A 49 -8.54 -19.02 -5.74
N ALA A 50 -8.41 -19.61 -6.93
CA ALA A 50 -7.22 -20.38 -7.30
C ALA A 50 -5.94 -19.55 -7.25
N PHE A 51 -5.99 -18.28 -7.67
CA PHE A 51 -4.83 -17.40 -7.64
C PHE A 51 -4.49 -16.95 -6.22
N MET A 52 -5.49 -16.51 -5.44
CA MET A 52 -5.26 -16.06 -4.06
C MET A 52 -4.82 -17.20 -3.14
N ASP A 53 -5.30 -18.43 -3.36
CA ASP A 53 -4.86 -19.61 -2.61
C ASP A 53 -3.37 -19.92 -2.87
N GLU A 54 -2.85 -19.64 -4.07
CA GLU A 54 -1.41 -19.76 -4.34
C GLU A 54 -0.61 -18.59 -3.72
N ILE A 55 -1.10 -17.35 -3.82
CA ILE A 55 -0.41 -16.17 -3.29
C ILE A 55 -0.32 -16.20 -1.75
N LEU A 56 -1.37 -16.66 -1.07
CA LEU A 56 -1.46 -16.70 0.39
C LEU A 56 -0.63 -17.81 1.05
N LYS A 57 -0.10 -18.76 0.28
CA LYS A 57 0.86 -19.76 0.81
C LYS A 57 2.11 -19.06 1.35
N PRO A 58 2.69 -19.55 2.46
CA PRO A 58 3.98 -19.05 2.94
C PRO A 58 5.06 -19.23 1.87
N GLN A 59 5.57 -18.13 1.34
CA GLN A 59 6.58 -18.12 0.28
C GLN A 59 7.41 -16.84 0.27
N LEU A 60 8.57 -16.91 -0.38
CA LEU A 60 9.42 -15.75 -0.61
C LEU A 60 8.77 -14.75 -1.56
N LEU A 61 9.22 -13.49 -1.47
CA LEU A 61 8.82 -12.48 -2.43
C LEU A 61 9.31 -12.81 -3.83
N TYR A 62 8.49 -12.45 -4.81
CA TYR A 62 8.89 -12.43 -6.20
C TYR A 62 9.94 -11.34 -6.44
N SER A 63 10.81 -11.57 -7.42
CA SER A 63 11.67 -10.50 -7.94
C SER A 63 10.81 -9.38 -8.56
N HIS A 64 11.32 -8.15 -8.64
CA HIS A 64 10.63 -7.06 -9.34
C HIS A 64 10.24 -7.44 -10.77
N ARG A 65 11.12 -8.17 -11.48
CA ARG A 65 10.84 -8.65 -12.84
C ARG A 65 9.62 -9.57 -12.86
N THR A 66 9.57 -10.55 -11.97
CA THR A 66 8.45 -11.49 -11.87
C THR A 66 7.16 -10.78 -11.46
N MET A 67 7.23 -9.92 -10.42
CA MET A 67 6.07 -9.15 -9.95
C MET A 67 5.47 -8.29 -11.06
N LYS A 68 6.33 -7.58 -11.81
CA LYS A 68 5.92 -6.78 -12.96
C LYS A 68 5.26 -7.61 -14.06
N VAL A 69 5.79 -8.79 -14.38
CA VAL A 69 5.17 -9.70 -15.37
C VAL A 69 3.77 -10.14 -14.93
N VAL A 70 3.61 -10.50 -13.65
CA VAL A 70 2.30 -10.92 -13.11
C VAL A 70 1.30 -9.77 -13.18
N LEU A 71 1.67 -8.57 -12.70
CA LEU A 71 0.80 -7.38 -12.76
C LEU A 71 0.51 -6.94 -14.20
N THR A 72 1.47 -7.13 -15.11
CA THR A 72 1.27 -6.82 -16.54
C THR A 72 0.22 -7.74 -17.16
N ARG A 73 0.30 -9.03 -16.88
CA ARG A 73 -0.71 -9.99 -17.31
C ARG A 73 -2.08 -9.63 -16.73
N LEU A 74 -2.12 -9.27 -15.45
CA LEU A 74 -3.36 -8.90 -14.77
C LEU A 74 -4.04 -7.68 -15.41
N ALA A 75 -3.30 -6.59 -15.66
CA ALA A 75 -3.84 -5.39 -16.31
C ALA A 75 -4.44 -5.68 -17.70
N HIS A 76 -3.87 -6.66 -18.41
CA HIS A 76 -4.28 -7.05 -19.76
C HIS A 76 -5.31 -8.18 -19.82
N VAL A 77 -5.87 -8.61 -18.69
CA VAL A 77 -6.97 -9.59 -18.70
C VAL A 77 -8.25 -8.98 -19.28
N SER A 78 -8.47 -7.69 -19.06
CA SER A 78 -9.63 -6.99 -19.60
C SER A 78 -9.51 -6.66 -21.09
N ILE A 79 -10.60 -6.13 -21.65
CA ILE A 79 -10.67 -5.58 -23.01
C ILE A 79 -9.71 -4.40 -23.24
N MET A 80 -9.33 -3.69 -22.18
CA MET A 80 -8.38 -2.58 -22.25
C MET A 80 -6.96 -3.11 -22.47
N LYS A 81 -6.23 -2.53 -23.42
CA LYS A 81 -4.81 -2.83 -23.67
C LYS A 81 -3.94 -1.60 -23.44
N LEU A 82 -2.78 -1.81 -22.84
CA LEU A 82 -1.76 -0.80 -22.64
C LEU A 82 -0.51 -1.17 -23.46
N ASN A 83 0.12 -0.15 -24.06
CA ASN A 83 1.40 -0.38 -24.74
C ASN A 83 2.53 -0.60 -23.72
N ALA A 84 3.66 -1.13 -24.20
CA ALA A 84 4.81 -1.47 -23.34
C ALA A 84 5.31 -0.28 -22.51
N VAL A 85 5.36 0.92 -23.10
CA VAL A 85 5.81 2.15 -22.42
C VAL A 85 4.83 2.56 -21.31
N SER A 86 3.53 2.50 -21.58
CA SER A 86 2.47 2.80 -20.60
C SER A 86 2.50 1.80 -19.45
N MET A 87 2.74 0.52 -19.74
CA MET A 87 2.87 -0.52 -18.70
C MET A 87 4.11 -0.37 -17.84
N GLU A 88 5.25 0.05 -18.43
CA GLU A 88 6.44 0.42 -17.66
C GLU A 88 6.10 1.52 -16.67
N LYS A 89 5.54 2.63 -17.17
CA LYS A 89 5.21 3.80 -16.35
C LYS A 89 4.16 3.49 -15.29
N LEU A 90 3.16 2.67 -15.61
CA LEU A 90 2.19 2.19 -14.62
C LEU A 90 2.90 1.46 -13.48
N TYR A 91 3.83 0.54 -13.78
CA TYR A 91 4.57 -0.18 -12.75
C TYR A 91 5.45 0.74 -11.89
N GLU A 92 6.15 1.69 -12.50
CA GLU A 92 6.93 2.69 -11.77
C GLU A 92 6.06 3.52 -10.81
N LEU A 93 4.90 4.00 -11.29
CA LEU A 93 3.95 4.77 -10.47
C LEU A 93 3.40 3.96 -9.31
N MET A 94 2.93 2.73 -9.56
CA MET A 94 2.44 1.83 -8.50
C MET A 94 3.51 1.58 -7.44
N LEU A 95 4.74 1.29 -7.87
CA LEU A 95 5.84 0.96 -6.97
C LEU A 95 6.22 2.16 -6.10
N MET A 96 6.32 3.35 -6.68
CA MET A 96 6.68 4.56 -5.93
C MET A 96 5.55 5.03 -5.01
N ALA A 97 4.28 4.89 -5.42
CA ALA A 97 3.13 5.18 -4.56
C ALA A 97 3.07 4.24 -3.36
N PHE A 98 3.21 2.93 -3.58
CA PHE A 98 3.24 1.97 -2.49
C PHE A 98 4.47 2.19 -1.57
N LYS A 99 5.65 2.49 -2.15
CA LYS A 99 6.86 2.82 -1.40
C LYS A 99 6.65 3.97 -0.42
N TYR A 100 6.06 5.06 -0.91
CA TYR A 100 5.79 6.24 -0.10
C TYR A 100 4.88 5.91 1.10
N GLN A 101 3.84 5.09 0.88
CA GLN A 101 2.93 4.69 1.97
C GLN A 101 3.62 3.82 3.01
N VAL A 102 4.47 2.88 2.60
CA VAL A 102 5.26 2.04 3.52
C VAL A 102 6.22 2.91 4.35
N PHE A 103 6.78 3.96 3.76
CA PHE A 103 7.68 4.88 4.46
C PHE A 103 6.94 5.73 5.50
N LEU A 104 5.71 6.15 5.20
CA LEU A 104 4.86 6.91 6.13
C LEU A 104 4.19 6.04 7.20
N CYS A 105 4.18 4.71 7.03
CA CYS A 105 3.53 3.79 7.95
C CYS A 105 4.25 3.78 9.31
N PRO A 106 3.63 4.26 10.41
CA PRO A 106 4.36 4.42 11.65
C PRO A 106 4.53 3.09 12.39
N ARG A 107 3.45 2.32 12.59
CA ARG A 107 3.50 0.99 13.24
C ARG A 107 3.57 -0.12 12.20
N PRO A 108 4.37 -1.17 12.39
CA PRO A 108 4.41 -2.32 11.49
C PRO A 108 3.04 -2.99 11.25
N LYS A 109 2.18 -3.04 12.28
CA LYS A 109 0.82 -3.58 12.16
C LYS A 109 -0.08 -2.74 11.25
N ASP A 110 0.18 -1.44 11.12
CA ASP A 110 -0.62 -0.54 10.27
C ASP A 110 -0.40 -0.81 8.77
N LEU A 111 0.60 -1.64 8.40
CA LEU A 111 0.73 -2.16 7.03
C LEU A 111 -0.52 -2.92 6.58
N LEU A 112 -1.23 -3.58 7.50
CA LEU A 112 -2.50 -4.23 7.18
C LEU A 112 -3.58 -3.22 6.84
N LEU A 113 -3.63 -2.09 7.54
CA LEU A 113 -4.62 -1.05 7.30
C LEU A 113 -4.45 -0.43 5.90
N ILE A 114 -3.21 -0.32 5.41
CA ILE A 114 -2.93 0.06 4.02
C ILE A 114 -3.60 -0.92 3.06
N SER A 115 -3.40 -2.22 3.26
CA SER A 115 -4.05 -3.25 2.43
C SER A 115 -5.55 -3.27 2.57
N TYR A 116 -6.09 -3.02 3.76
CA TYR A 116 -7.53 -2.99 4.00
C TYR A 116 -8.18 -1.78 3.33
N ASN A 117 -7.53 -0.61 3.34
CA ASN A 117 -8.00 0.56 2.59
C ASN A 117 -8.03 0.30 1.07
N HIS A 118 -7.02 -0.38 0.53
CA HIS A 118 -7.04 -0.81 -0.88
C HIS A 118 -8.22 -1.75 -1.14
N ILE A 119 -8.39 -2.78 -0.31
CA ILE A 119 -9.50 -3.75 -0.44
C ILE A 119 -10.86 -3.05 -0.32
N ASP A 120 -11.02 -2.12 0.62
CA ASP A 120 -12.27 -1.37 0.83
C ASP A 120 -12.61 -0.51 -0.39
N THR A 121 -11.60 0.10 -1.02
CA THR A 121 -11.84 0.86 -2.25
C THR A 121 -12.15 -0.07 -3.43
N ILE A 122 -11.46 -1.22 -3.52
CA ILE A 122 -11.70 -2.24 -4.55
C ILE A 122 -13.13 -2.77 -4.47
N ARG A 123 -13.68 -2.98 -3.26
CA ARG A 123 -15.10 -3.30 -3.08
C ARG A 123 -16.01 -2.27 -3.73
N GLY A 124 -15.65 -0.99 -3.62
CA GLY A 124 -16.38 0.10 -4.25
C GLY A 124 -16.43 0.00 -5.77
N PHE A 125 -15.37 -0.50 -6.41
CA PHE A 125 -15.29 -0.68 -7.87
C PHE A 125 -16.18 -1.82 -8.41
N VAL A 126 -16.50 -2.81 -7.57
CA VAL A 126 -17.24 -4.03 -7.99
C VAL A 126 -18.53 -4.23 -7.18
N LYS A 127 -19.01 -3.18 -6.52
CA LYS A 127 -20.18 -3.23 -5.61
C LYS A 127 -21.44 -3.76 -6.30
N ASP A 128 -21.57 -3.50 -7.59
CA ASP A 128 -22.75 -3.87 -8.40
C ASP A 128 -22.63 -5.27 -9.02
N THR A 129 -21.49 -5.96 -8.81
CA THR A 129 -21.26 -7.34 -9.27
C THR A 129 -21.01 -8.28 -8.08
N PRO A 130 -22.08 -8.86 -7.48
CA PRO A 130 -21.98 -9.65 -6.25
C PRO A 130 -21.01 -10.84 -6.32
N ALA A 131 -20.91 -11.50 -7.50
CA ALA A 131 -20.01 -12.63 -7.68
C ALA A 131 -18.52 -12.23 -7.55
N VAL A 132 -18.15 -11.02 -7.99
CA VAL A 132 -16.78 -10.51 -7.85
C VAL A 132 -16.57 -9.93 -6.46
N LEU A 133 -17.56 -9.21 -5.91
CA LEU A 133 -17.53 -8.68 -4.55
C LEU A 133 -17.28 -9.79 -3.51
N ASN A 134 -17.97 -10.93 -3.64
CA ASN A 134 -17.80 -12.08 -2.75
C ASN A 134 -16.35 -12.60 -2.75
N LYS A 135 -15.67 -12.60 -3.91
CA LYS A 135 -14.25 -13.01 -4.00
C LYS A 135 -13.33 -12.08 -3.21
N VAL A 136 -13.60 -10.77 -3.28
CA VAL A 136 -12.85 -9.75 -2.53
C VAL A 136 -13.06 -9.95 -1.02
N ASP A 137 -14.30 -10.19 -0.59
CA ASP A 137 -14.63 -10.43 0.82
C ASP A 137 -14.00 -11.70 1.38
N GLU A 138 -14.07 -12.81 0.64
CA GLU A 138 -13.43 -14.08 1.03
C GLU A 138 -11.92 -13.92 1.17
N THR A 139 -11.30 -13.20 0.24
CA THR A 139 -9.87 -12.91 0.31
C THR A 139 -9.52 -12.07 1.54
N HIS A 140 -10.33 -11.04 1.85
CA HIS A 140 -10.11 -10.23 3.04
C HIS A 140 -10.25 -11.05 4.33
N ARG A 141 -11.24 -11.95 4.41
CA ARG A 141 -11.39 -12.88 5.55
C ARG A 141 -10.13 -13.73 5.74
N LYS A 142 -9.62 -14.33 4.67
CA LYS A 142 -8.38 -15.13 4.72
C LYS A 142 -7.17 -14.31 5.18
N ILE A 143 -7.06 -13.06 4.74
CA ILE A 143 -5.99 -12.16 5.20
C ILE A 143 -6.15 -11.89 6.70
N ILE A 144 -7.34 -11.51 7.17
CA ILE A 144 -7.57 -11.29 8.61
C ILE A 144 -7.18 -12.53 9.41
N GLU A 145 -7.58 -13.73 8.97
CA GLU A 145 -7.21 -14.99 9.60
C GLU A 145 -5.68 -15.18 9.67
N ILE A 146 -4.97 -15.00 8.56
CA ILE A 146 -3.51 -15.22 8.47
C ILE A 146 -2.70 -14.24 9.35
N TYR A 147 -3.10 -12.97 9.41
CA TYR A 147 -2.30 -11.93 10.06
C TYR A 147 -2.78 -11.55 11.47
N SER A 148 -4.00 -11.90 11.87
CA SER A 148 -4.55 -11.54 13.19
C SER A 148 -3.75 -12.14 14.37
N SER A 149 -3.19 -13.34 14.19
CA SER A 149 -2.41 -14.03 15.22
C SER A 149 -0.93 -13.64 15.24
N MET A 150 -0.48 -12.75 14.35
CA MET A 150 0.93 -12.40 14.25
C MET A 150 1.38 -11.49 15.39
N THR A 151 2.57 -11.78 15.90
CA THR A 151 3.23 -11.00 16.95
C THR A 151 3.82 -9.70 16.40
N ALA A 152 4.14 -8.75 17.28
CA ALA A 152 4.80 -7.50 16.89
C ALA A 152 6.15 -7.75 16.18
N GLY A 153 6.90 -8.78 16.60
CA GLY A 153 8.17 -9.17 15.96
C GLY A 153 7.98 -9.66 14.53
N GLU A 154 6.94 -10.46 14.28
CA GLU A 154 6.64 -10.92 12.92
C GLU A 154 6.15 -9.78 12.01
N PHE A 155 5.36 -8.83 12.53
CA PHE A 155 5.03 -7.61 11.79
C PHE A 155 6.27 -6.77 11.48
N GLN A 156 7.22 -6.68 12.42
CA GLN A 156 8.49 -6.00 12.15
C GLN A 156 9.30 -6.72 11.06
N LEU A 157 9.30 -8.05 11.05
CA LEU A 157 9.94 -8.84 10.00
C LEU A 157 9.25 -8.65 8.63
N LEU A 158 7.91 -8.55 8.60
CA LEU A 158 7.16 -8.18 7.40
C LEU A 158 7.60 -6.82 6.88
N ARG A 159 7.65 -5.81 7.76
CA ARG A 159 8.08 -4.45 7.42
C ARG A 159 9.50 -4.44 6.88
N GLN A 160 10.43 -5.12 7.53
CA GLN A 160 11.82 -5.22 7.07
C GLN A 160 11.89 -5.84 5.66
N THR A 161 11.14 -6.92 5.43
CA THR A 161 11.10 -7.59 4.12
C THR A 161 10.53 -6.68 3.03
N LEU A 162 9.48 -5.89 3.33
CA LEU A 162 8.94 -4.88 2.42
C LEU A 162 9.95 -3.76 2.13
N LEU A 163 10.65 -3.27 3.16
CA LEU A 163 11.64 -2.21 2.99
C LEU A 163 12.81 -2.68 2.12
N THR A 164 13.25 -3.92 2.27
CA THR A 164 14.25 -4.52 1.37
C THR A 164 13.72 -4.64 -0.06
N PHE A 165 12.47 -5.04 -0.26
CA PHE A 165 11.86 -5.08 -1.59
C PHE A 165 11.76 -3.69 -2.24
N LEU A 166 11.58 -2.63 -1.46
CA LEU A 166 11.45 -1.25 -1.97
C LEU A 166 12.79 -0.49 -1.98
N GLN A 167 13.87 -1.15 -1.56
CA GLN A 167 15.20 -0.57 -1.44
C GLN A 167 15.72 -0.16 -2.81
N ASP A 168 16.56 0.88 -2.85
CA ASP A 168 17.29 1.34 -4.04
C ASP A 168 16.45 1.70 -5.29
N THR A 169 15.11 1.73 -5.14
CA THR A 169 14.18 2.20 -6.17
C THR A 169 14.05 3.72 -6.08
N HIS A 170 14.67 4.45 -7.00
CA HIS A 170 14.69 5.93 -7.01
C HIS A 170 14.12 6.47 -8.33
N ILE A 171 12.83 6.27 -8.55
CA ILE A 171 12.16 6.73 -9.77
C ILE A 171 11.46 8.05 -9.51
N CYS A 172 11.75 9.06 -10.33
CA CYS A 172 11.13 10.38 -10.24
C CYS A 172 9.70 10.33 -10.79
N VAL A 173 8.75 10.73 -9.96
CA VAL A 173 7.31 10.74 -10.28
C VAL A 173 6.83 12.18 -10.29
N SER A 174 6.33 12.65 -11.43
CA SER A 174 5.98 14.06 -11.66
C SER A 174 5.02 14.63 -10.62
N ILE A 175 3.96 13.89 -10.25
CA ILE A 175 3.01 14.33 -9.22
C ILE A 175 3.67 14.44 -7.84
N PHE A 176 4.65 13.60 -7.51
CA PHE A 176 5.35 13.67 -6.23
C PHE A 176 6.35 14.84 -6.17
N LEU A 177 7.00 15.14 -7.30
CA LEU A 177 7.85 16.32 -7.47
C LEU A 177 7.03 17.62 -7.37
N LYS A 178 5.91 17.72 -8.11
CA LYS A 178 5.00 18.89 -8.09
C LYS A 178 4.49 19.19 -6.67
N ASN A 179 4.26 18.15 -5.87
CA ASN A 179 3.79 18.27 -4.49
C ASN A 179 4.91 18.40 -3.46
N LYS A 180 6.18 18.47 -3.87
CA LYS A 180 7.36 18.59 -2.99
C LYS A 180 7.48 17.48 -1.94
N ILE A 181 6.89 16.32 -2.19
CA ILE A 181 7.05 15.14 -1.32
C ILE A 181 8.23 14.26 -1.77
N GLN A 182 8.70 14.47 -3.00
CA GLN A 182 9.87 13.81 -3.58
C GLN A 182 10.87 14.84 -4.08
N ASN A 183 12.15 14.53 -3.93
CA ASN A 183 13.27 15.31 -4.45
C ASN A 183 13.60 14.91 -5.89
N PRO A 184 14.30 15.76 -6.68
CA PRO A 184 14.70 15.44 -8.06
C PRO A 184 15.60 14.20 -8.21
N ASN A 185 16.21 13.74 -7.13
CA ASN A 185 16.98 12.49 -7.08
C ASN A 185 16.14 11.24 -6.81
N GLY A 186 14.80 11.35 -6.84
CA GLY A 186 13.86 10.25 -6.64
C GLY A 186 13.68 9.83 -5.17
N ARG A 187 14.31 10.50 -4.19
CA ARG A 187 14.14 10.23 -2.75
C ARG A 187 12.95 10.99 -2.18
N PHE A 188 12.24 10.38 -1.23
CA PHE A 188 11.13 11.02 -0.54
C PHE A 188 11.62 11.90 0.61
N ALA A 189 10.97 13.06 0.78
CA ALA A 189 11.08 13.88 1.98
C ALA A 189 9.96 13.49 2.94
N LEU A 190 10.31 13.02 4.15
CA LEU A 190 9.35 12.56 5.15
C LEU A 190 9.18 13.61 6.25
N SER A 191 7.94 13.83 6.67
CA SER A 191 7.65 14.68 7.84
C SER A 191 8.16 14.02 9.12
N THR A 192 8.87 14.79 9.94
CA THR A 192 9.27 14.42 11.32
C THR A 192 8.21 14.84 12.36
N SER A 193 7.00 15.18 11.90
CA SER A 193 5.91 15.73 12.69
C SER A 193 4.58 15.07 12.33
N GLY A 194 3.64 15.02 13.27
CA GLY A 194 2.32 14.45 13.05
C GLY A 194 1.70 13.83 14.30
N PRO A 195 0.49 13.28 14.18
CA PRO A 195 -0.13 12.56 15.29
C PRO A 195 0.65 11.28 15.57
N VAL A 196 0.82 10.95 16.84
CA VAL A 196 1.41 9.66 17.21
C VAL A 196 0.40 8.53 16.97
N PRO A 197 0.85 7.28 16.77
CA PRO A 197 -0.05 6.16 16.62
C PRO A 197 -0.88 5.90 17.88
N HIS A 198 -2.06 5.30 17.73
CA HIS A 198 -2.87 4.84 18.85
C HIS A 198 -2.04 3.99 19.82
N GLY A 199 -2.18 4.25 21.13
CA GLY A 199 -1.46 3.55 22.20
C GLY A 199 -0.03 4.03 22.46
N MET A 200 0.45 5.06 21.75
CA MET A 200 1.79 5.62 21.94
C MET A 200 1.75 6.96 22.67
N ASP A 201 2.71 7.19 23.56
CA ASP A 201 2.91 8.51 24.18
C ASP A 201 3.58 9.49 23.19
N VAL A 202 3.27 10.78 23.33
CA VAL A 202 3.94 11.84 22.55
C VAL A 202 5.43 11.87 22.93
N PRO A 203 6.36 11.76 21.96
CA PRO A 203 7.78 11.75 22.24
C PRO A 203 8.23 13.10 22.82
N GLY A 204 9.28 13.06 23.65
CA GLY A 204 9.80 14.25 24.31
C GLY A 204 9.65 14.24 25.82
N VAL A 205 8.85 13.33 26.40
CA VAL A 205 8.62 13.24 27.85
C VAL A 205 9.53 12.20 28.49
N ILE A 206 10.29 12.60 29.51
CA ILE A 206 11.11 11.73 30.35
C ILE A 206 10.44 11.64 31.72
N ARG A 207 10.00 10.44 32.11
CA ARG A 207 9.40 10.17 33.44
C ARG A 207 10.43 9.48 34.33
N ILE A 208 10.59 9.97 35.56
CA ILE A 208 11.49 9.40 36.57
C ILE A 208 10.62 8.82 37.69
N PHE A 209 10.79 7.52 37.97
CA PHE A 209 10.02 6.78 38.96
C PHE A 209 10.85 6.48 40.22
N ASP A 210 10.20 6.39 41.38
CA ASP A 210 10.82 5.90 42.62
C ASP A 210 10.91 4.36 42.64
N ARG A 211 11.57 3.80 43.68
CA ARG A 211 11.66 2.35 43.90
C ARG A 211 10.30 1.66 44.10
N LYS A 212 9.23 2.42 44.32
CA LYS A 212 7.84 1.93 44.47
C LYS A 212 7.03 2.12 43.19
N GLY A 213 7.65 2.54 42.08
CA GLY A 213 6.98 2.74 40.79
C GLY A 213 6.14 4.02 40.69
N ARG A 214 6.24 4.95 41.65
CA ARG A 214 5.51 6.23 41.61
C ARG A 214 6.31 7.27 40.84
N GLU A 215 5.66 8.01 39.97
CA GLU A 215 6.30 9.09 39.21
C GLU A 215 6.72 10.22 40.16
N MET A 216 8.02 10.49 40.25
CA MET A 216 8.58 11.55 41.07
C MET A 216 8.77 12.85 40.30
N ARG A 217 9.18 12.74 39.02
CA ARG A 217 9.58 13.89 38.22
C ARG A 217 9.39 13.64 36.74
N GLN A 218 8.89 14.67 36.07
CA GLN A 218 8.82 14.74 34.61
C GLN A 218 9.85 15.75 34.09
N ARG A 219 10.54 15.41 33.00
CA ARG A 219 11.35 16.33 32.20
C ARG A 219 10.88 16.28 30.75
N ARG A 220 11.23 17.31 29.97
CA ARG A 220 10.97 17.34 28.53
C ARG A 220 12.26 17.58 27.76
N PHE A 221 12.42 16.90 26.64
CA PHE A 221 13.46 17.16 25.64
C PHE A 221 12.80 17.61 24.33
N ALA A 222 13.47 18.49 23.60
CA ALA A 222 13.01 18.91 22.27
C ALA A 222 13.22 17.75 21.30
N SER A 223 12.13 17.12 20.86
CA SER A 223 12.15 15.96 19.95
C SER A 223 12.42 16.33 18.49
N GLY A 224 12.55 17.62 18.17
CA GLY A 224 12.80 18.12 16.81
C GLY A 224 11.59 18.07 15.87
N GLY A 225 10.42 17.63 16.36
CA GLY A 225 9.19 17.54 15.59
C GLY A 225 7.96 18.00 16.37
N SER A 226 6.92 18.43 15.66
CA SER A 226 5.62 18.79 16.22
C SER A 226 4.72 17.56 16.26
N TYR A 227 4.75 16.84 17.38
CA TYR A 227 3.95 15.65 17.59
C TYR A 227 2.65 15.97 18.32
N SER A 228 1.53 15.45 17.82
CA SER A 228 0.21 15.66 18.41
C SER A 228 -0.36 14.37 19.01
N HIS A 229 -1.53 14.49 19.64
CA HIS A 229 -2.18 13.40 20.37
C HIS A 229 -2.37 12.12 19.54
N PRO A 230 -2.45 10.96 20.22
CA PRO A 230 -2.62 9.68 19.54
C PRO A 230 -3.83 9.66 18.62
N THR A 231 -3.66 9.05 17.45
CA THR A 231 -4.76 8.72 16.55
C THR A 231 -5.78 7.80 17.24
N LYS A 232 -7.02 7.82 16.74
CA LYS A 232 -8.07 6.89 17.19
C LYS A 232 -7.70 5.45 16.86
N ASP A 233 -8.29 4.51 17.58
CA ASP A 233 -8.11 3.10 17.28
C ASP A 233 -8.76 2.74 15.93
N ALA A 234 -8.02 2.00 15.10
CA ALA A 234 -8.43 1.67 13.74
C ALA A 234 -9.10 0.30 13.68
N SER A 235 -10.10 0.14 12.81
CA SER A 235 -10.73 -1.16 12.59
C SER A 235 -9.84 -2.09 11.76
N PHE A 236 -9.55 -3.27 12.30
CA PHE A 236 -8.94 -4.40 11.59
C PHE A 236 -9.97 -5.47 11.18
N GLY A 237 -11.27 -5.19 11.36
CA GLY A 237 -12.34 -6.09 10.93
C GLY A 237 -12.60 -6.03 9.43
N LEU A 238 -13.52 -6.86 8.94
CA LEU A 238 -13.89 -6.90 7.51
C LEU A 238 -14.32 -5.53 6.98
N HIS A 239 -15.03 -4.76 7.81
CA HIS A 239 -15.46 -3.39 7.58
C HIS A 239 -15.13 -2.50 8.79
N GLY A 240 -15.11 -1.18 8.58
CA GLY A 240 -14.97 -0.18 9.64
C GLY A 240 -14.02 0.96 9.25
N ASP A 241 -13.92 1.96 10.13
CA ASP A 241 -13.03 3.10 9.91
C ASP A 241 -11.57 2.69 10.09
N ARG A 242 -10.74 2.86 9.05
CA ARG A 242 -9.31 2.54 9.08
C ARG A 242 -8.48 3.64 9.74
N VAL A 243 -9.05 4.83 9.96
CA VAL A 243 -8.46 6.02 10.59
C VAL A 243 -7.27 6.64 9.83
N ILE A 244 -6.44 5.81 9.18
CA ILE A 244 -5.29 6.24 8.40
C ILE A 244 -5.70 6.57 6.96
N LYS A 245 -5.00 7.55 6.37
CA LYS A 245 -5.16 7.94 4.95
C LYS A 245 -4.27 7.14 4.00
N LEU A 246 -3.37 6.30 4.53
CA LEU A 246 -2.53 5.41 3.74
C LEU A 246 -3.38 4.27 3.17
N GLY A 247 -3.11 3.85 1.95
CA GLY A 247 -3.87 2.82 1.23
C GLY A 247 -5.12 3.35 0.53
N VAL A 248 -5.33 4.66 0.55
CA VAL A 248 -6.38 5.36 -0.20
C VAL A 248 -5.73 6.03 -1.40
N ASN A 249 -6.47 6.23 -2.48
CA ASN A 249 -5.97 6.82 -3.72
C ASN A 249 -5.29 8.19 -3.47
N MET A 250 -3.96 8.19 -3.44
CA MET A 250 -3.16 9.37 -3.12
C MET A 250 -3.21 10.42 -4.24
N LEU A 251 -3.49 10.02 -5.48
CA LEU A 251 -3.60 10.95 -6.61
C LEU A 251 -4.81 11.88 -6.45
N ILE A 252 -5.88 11.47 -5.76
CA ILE A 252 -7.04 12.33 -5.45
C ILE A 252 -6.71 13.34 -4.32
N LEU A 253 -5.81 12.96 -3.40
CA LEU A 253 -5.44 13.79 -2.23
C LEU A 253 -4.52 14.97 -2.57
N TYR A 254 -3.80 14.92 -3.68
CA TYR A 254 -2.79 15.92 -4.05
C TYR A 254 -3.08 16.67 -5.37
N VAL A 255 -4.31 16.58 -5.90
CA VAL A 255 -4.79 17.45 -6.99
C VAL A 255 -5.41 18.72 -6.36
N PRO A 256 -5.13 19.94 -6.87
CA PRO A 256 -5.56 21.18 -6.25
C PRO A 256 -7.07 21.27 -6.00
N PRO A 257 -7.53 22.00 -4.94
CA PRO A 257 -8.91 21.99 -4.46
C PRO A 257 -9.98 22.44 -5.48
N LEU A 258 -9.60 23.22 -6.49
CA LEU A 258 -10.54 23.79 -7.46
C LEU A 258 -11.18 22.73 -8.37
N ILE A 259 -10.50 21.62 -8.64
CA ILE A 259 -11.05 20.50 -9.42
C ILE A 259 -11.91 19.60 -8.54
N ASN A 260 -11.60 19.49 -7.24
CA ASN A 260 -12.36 18.67 -6.28
C ASN A 260 -13.78 19.21 -6.00
N ILE A 261 -13.98 20.53 -5.97
CA ILE A 261 -15.32 21.11 -5.82
C ILE A 261 -16.17 20.80 -7.06
N VAL A 262 -15.60 20.88 -8.26
CA VAL A 262 -16.27 20.49 -9.50
C VAL A 262 -16.58 18.98 -9.51
N TRP A 263 -15.64 18.13 -9.08
CA TRP A 263 -15.81 16.66 -9.04
C TRP A 263 -16.87 16.18 -8.03
N ILE A 264 -16.90 16.77 -6.82
CA ILE A 264 -17.92 16.46 -5.80
C ILE A 264 -19.29 17.03 -6.22
N LEU A 265 -19.34 18.18 -6.89
CA LEU A 265 -20.58 18.76 -7.42
C LEU A 265 -21.13 17.98 -8.62
N LEU A 266 -20.27 17.44 -9.50
CA LEU A 266 -20.70 16.60 -10.63
C LEU A 266 -21.34 15.29 -10.18
N LYS A 267 -20.84 14.67 -9.10
CA LYS A 267 -21.50 13.49 -8.48
C LYS A 267 -22.89 13.79 -7.93
N ARG A 268 -23.20 15.05 -7.62
CA ARG A 268 -24.46 15.48 -6.98
C ARG A 268 -25.46 16.08 -7.96
N SER A 269 -25.01 16.46 -9.17
CA SER A 269 -25.80 17.25 -10.14
C SER A 269 -26.22 16.49 -11.42
N GLN A 270 -26.15 15.16 -11.44
CA GLN A 270 -26.75 14.37 -12.54
C GLN A 270 -28.29 14.32 -12.48
N HIS A 271 -28.92 14.94 -11.48
CA HIS A 271 -30.30 15.39 -11.61
C HIS A 271 -30.33 16.89 -11.94
N THR A 272 -30.94 17.20 -13.08
CA THR A 272 -31.41 18.51 -13.56
C THR A 272 -30.42 19.47 -14.25
N ARG A 273 -30.55 19.46 -15.59
CA ARG A 273 -30.70 20.57 -16.56
C ARG A 273 -29.55 20.87 -17.53
N MET A 274 -29.99 20.92 -18.79
CA MET A 274 -29.35 21.42 -20.01
C MET A 274 -29.01 22.91 -19.88
N ASP A 275 -27.88 23.34 -20.47
CA ASP A 275 -27.94 24.47 -21.42
C ASP A 275 -26.67 24.70 -22.27
N ALA A 276 -26.98 25.03 -23.54
CA ALA A 276 -26.36 25.88 -24.55
C ALA A 276 -24.84 26.24 -24.49
N SER A 277 -24.03 25.48 -25.21
CA SER A 277 -22.79 25.94 -25.88
C SER A 277 -22.61 25.12 -27.18
N PRO A 278 -21.90 25.61 -28.22
CA PRO A 278 -21.95 24.99 -29.56
C PRO A 278 -21.41 23.57 -29.50
N ASN A 279 -22.30 22.61 -29.77
CA ASN A 279 -22.10 21.20 -29.51
C ASN A 279 -21.02 20.62 -30.45
N PRO A 280 -19.86 20.15 -29.94
CA PRO A 280 -18.86 19.48 -30.77
C PRO A 280 -19.36 18.14 -31.35
N LEU A 281 -20.49 17.59 -30.85
CA LEU A 281 -21.16 16.43 -31.46
C LEU A 281 -21.82 16.75 -32.81
N ALA A 282 -22.09 18.01 -33.16
CA ALA A 282 -22.79 18.32 -34.41
C ALA A 282 -22.02 17.81 -35.65
N LYS A 283 -20.68 17.72 -35.56
CA LYS A 283 -19.84 17.18 -36.64
C LYS A 283 -19.92 15.66 -36.74
N GLU A 284 -20.03 14.97 -35.61
CA GLU A 284 -20.16 13.50 -35.58
C GLU A 284 -21.58 13.06 -35.96
N GLU A 285 -22.61 13.80 -35.55
CA GLU A 285 -23.99 13.56 -35.94
C GLU A 285 -24.22 13.80 -37.44
N LEU A 286 -23.60 14.83 -38.03
CA LEU A 286 -23.63 15.03 -39.49
C LEU A 286 -22.87 13.93 -40.25
N ASN A 287 -21.79 13.38 -39.67
CA ASN A 287 -21.07 12.24 -40.24
C ASN A 287 -21.90 10.96 -40.18
N LEU A 288 -22.64 10.74 -39.09
CA LEU A 288 -23.58 9.63 -38.95
C LEU A 288 -24.75 9.75 -39.92
N LEU A 289 -25.25 10.97 -40.15
CA LEU A 289 -26.31 11.26 -41.11
C LEU A 289 -25.82 11.05 -42.56
N ALA A 290 -24.57 11.38 -42.87
CA ALA A 290 -23.94 11.06 -44.16
C ALA A 290 -23.78 9.54 -44.37
N CYS A 291 -23.48 8.79 -43.30
CA CYS A 291 -23.45 7.32 -43.31
C CYS A 291 -24.84 6.71 -43.53
N LEU A 292 -25.87 7.22 -42.84
CA LEU A 292 -27.25 6.76 -42.99
C LEU A 292 -27.88 7.15 -44.33
N MET A 293 -27.38 8.21 -44.97
CA MET A 293 -27.76 8.62 -46.32
C MET A 293 -27.03 7.86 -47.44
N GLY A 294 -26.16 6.89 -47.11
CA GLY A 294 -25.62 5.93 -48.06
C GLY A 294 -24.63 6.49 -49.09
N THR A 295 -23.95 7.61 -48.79
CA THR A 295 -23.02 8.24 -49.75
C THR A 295 -21.54 7.88 -49.54
N VAL A 296 -21.22 6.95 -48.64
CA VAL A 296 -19.85 6.43 -48.50
C VAL A 296 -19.87 4.92 -48.30
N GLU A 297 -19.35 4.19 -49.29
CA GLU A 297 -19.05 2.76 -49.16
C GLU A 297 -17.84 2.61 -48.23
N ILE A 298 -18.04 2.00 -47.06
CA ILE A 298 -16.95 1.47 -46.23
C ILE A 298 -17.14 -0.03 -46.16
N GLU A 299 -16.34 -0.74 -46.95
CA GLU A 299 -16.10 -2.16 -46.78
C GLU A 299 -15.48 -2.43 -45.40
N ASN A 300 -15.91 -3.56 -44.83
CA ASN A 300 -15.42 -4.24 -43.62
C ASN A 300 -16.18 -3.95 -42.32
N ALA A 301 -17.44 -4.38 -42.31
CA ALA A 301 -18.04 -4.93 -41.10
C ALA A 301 -17.40 -6.30 -40.79
N SER A 302 -16.58 -6.36 -39.74
CA SER A 302 -16.29 -7.61 -39.04
C SER A 302 -16.53 -7.41 -37.56
N GLY A 303 -17.52 -8.13 -37.04
CA GLY A 303 -17.83 -8.20 -35.62
C GLY A 303 -16.69 -8.91 -34.89
N CYS A 304 -15.89 -8.14 -34.18
CA CYS A 304 -14.97 -8.60 -33.15
C CYS A 304 -15.04 -7.50 -32.08
N GLU A 305 -15.25 -7.83 -30.81
CA GLU A 305 -15.07 -6.84 -29.74
C GLU A 305 -13.61 -6.38 -29.80
N THR A 306 -13.35 -5.30 -30.53
CA THR A 306 -12.02 -4.75 -30.71
C THR A 306 -11.61 -4.11 -29.39
N GLY A 307 -10.66 -4.73 -28.72
CA GLY A 307 -10.03 -4.16 -27.54
C GLY A 307 -9.58 -2.73 -27.81
N PHE A 308 -9.83 -1.83 -26.87
CA PHE A 308 -9.43 -0.43 -27.02
C PHE A 308 -8.11 -0.19 -26.29
N GLN A 309 -7.29 0.69 -26.87
CA GLN A 309 -5.96 0.99 -26.36
C GLN A 309 -5.99 2.31 -25.58
N ILE A 310 -5.51 2.29 -24.33
CA ILE A 310 -5.33 3.52 -23.55
C ILE A 310 -3.84 3.87 -23.54
N ASN A 311 -3.54 5.12 -23.86
CA ASN A 311 -2.25 5.71 -23.55
C ASN A 311 -2.36 6.41 -22.18
N LEU A 312 -1.53 5.98 -21.23
CA LEU A 312 -1.47 6.58 -19.89
C LEU A 312 -0.78 7.95 -19.87
N LEU A 313 -0.15 8.34 -20.98
CA LEU A 313 0.56 9.60 -21.14
C LEU A 313 -0.38 10.62 -21.80
N ALA A 314 -0.78 11.65 -21.06
CA ALA A 314 -1.23 12.91 -21.66
C ALA A 314 0.03 13.72 -21.95
N SER A 315 0.31 13.98 -23.23
CA SER A 315 1.42 14.79 -23.80
C SER A 315 2.67 14.99 -22.93
N ALA A 316 3.81 14.43 -23.38
CA ALA A 316 5.16 14.59 -22.82
C ALA A 316 5.56 16.02 -22.42
N GLN A 317 4.87 17.03 -22.96
CA GLN A 317 5.06 18.45 -22.67
C GLN A 317 4.74 18.85 -21.22
N GLU A 318 3.79 18.21 -20.53
CA GLU A 318 3.50 18.50 -19.11
C GLU A 318 4.52 17.89 -18.13
N GLU A 319 5.30 16.91 -18.60
CA GLU A 319 6.33 16.23 -17.81
C GLU A 319 7.67 16.98 -17.89
N GLU A 320 8.08 17.46 -19.07
CA GLU A 320 9.34 18.20 -19.27
C GLU A 320 9.38 19.57 -18.56
N GLU A 321 8.28 20.33 -18.56
CA GLU A 321 8.23 21.66 -17.92
C GLU A 321 8.39 21.58 -16.39
N GLY A 322 8.01 20.45 -15.77
CA GLY A 322 8.19 20.23 -14.34
C GLY A 322 9.62 19.91 -13.92
N TYR A 323 10.43 19.34 -14.81
CA TYR A 323 11.83 18.99 -14.53
C TYR A 323 12.74 20.22 -14.47
N ALA A 324 12.51 21.23 -15.32
CA ALA A 324 13.42 22.37 -15.46
C ALA A 324 13.29 23.43 -14.35
N PHE A 325 12.16 23.51 -13.64
CA PHE A 325 11.84 24.67 -12.78
C PHE A 325 12.30 24.55 -11.31
N TYR A 326 12.65 23.36 -10.81
CA TYR A 326 12.85 23.11 -9.37
C TYR A 326 14.28 22.78 -8.94
N PHE A 327 15.29 23.13 -9.75
CA PHE A 327 16.69 22.99 -9.37
C PHE A 327 17.11 24.08 -8.37
N SER A 328 16.97 23.78 -7.08
CA SER A 328 17.72 24.45 -6.01
C SER A 328 18.49 23.40 -5.22
N ASP A 329 19.81 23.48 -5.28
CA ASP A 329 20.75 22.54 -4.67
C ASP A 329 20.78 22.76 -3.14
N GLU A 330 19.86 22.12 -2.41
CA GLU A 330 19.90 22.08 -0.95
C GLU A 330 20.74 20.88 -0.49
N SER A 331 21.85 21.17 0.20
CA SER A 331 22.70 20.17 0.83
C SER A 331 22.03 19.65 2.10
N PHE A 332 21.66 18.36 2.10
CA PHE A 332 21.11 17.68 3.28
C PHE A 332 22.18 16.82 3.95
N GLU A 333 22.14 16.75 5.28
CA GLU A 333 22.92 15.77 6.04
C GLU A 333 22.41 14.35 5.71
N VAL A 334 23.24 13.56 5.03
CA VAL A 334 22.89 12.20 4.59
C VAL A 334 23.36 11.19 5.63
N ILE A 335 22.40 10.58 6.33
CA ILE A 335 22.67 9.40 7.18
C ILE A 335 22.48 8.14 6.32
N ASN A 336 23.56 7.44 6.02
CA ASN A 336 23.52 6.16 5.31
C ASN A 336 23.27 5.02 6.30
N ILE A 337 22.07 4.44 6.27
CA ILE A 337 21.72 3.25 7.06
C ILE A 337 21.67 2.05 6.12
N GLN A 338 22.72 1.23 6.12
CA GLN A 338 22.74 -0.05 5.39
C GLN A 338 21.97 -1.11 6.18
N ALA A 339 20.93 -1.67 5.58
CA ALA A 339 20.06 -2.70 6.18
C ALA A 339 20.34 -4.13 5.65
N LEU A 340 21.42 -4.31 4.89
CA LEU A 340 21.85 -5.62 4.40
C LEU A 340 22.78 -6.28 5.42
N LYS A 341 22.54 -7.58 5.64
CA LYS A 341 23.24 -8.47 6.57
C LYS A 341 24.75 -8.21 6.59
N ASP A 342 25.23 -7.70 7.71
CA ASP A 342 26.63 -7.86 8.08
C ASP A 342 26.73 -9.19 8.85
N GLU A 343 27.44 -10.19 8.32
CA GLU A 343 27.60 -11.52 8.98
C GLU A 343 28.04 -11.35 10.44
N HIS A 344 28.86 -10.33 10.70
CA HIS A 344 29.36 -9.95 12.01
C HIS A 344 28.26 -9.45 12.97
N SER A 345 27.28 -8.69 12.48
CA SER A 345 26.14 -8.24 13.31
C SER A 345 25.19 -9.39 13.65
N THR A 346 25.09 -10.40 12.78
CA THR A 346 24.29 -11.60 13.01
C THR A 346 24.92 -12.54 14.05
N THR A 347 26.25 -12.68 14.05
CA THR A 347 26.98 -13.42 15.08
C THR A 347 26.98 -12.70 16.43
N GLN A 348 27.06 -11.36 16.44
CA GLN A 348 26.91 -10.57 17.67
C GLN A 348 25.49 -10.67 18.25
N LEU A 349 24.44 -10.57 17.43
CA LEU A 349 23.05 -10.75 17.89
C LEU A 349 22.79 -12.19 18.36
N ALA A 350 23.41 -13.19 17.71
CA ALA A 350 23.35 -14.58 18.17
C ALA A 350 24.11 -14.78 19.49
N GLN A 351 25.26 -14.14 19.69
CA GLN A 351 25.97 -14.13 20.98
C GLN A 351 25.15 -13.45 22.07
N ILE A 352 24.53 -12.31 21.78
CA ILE A 352 23.66 -11.59 22.72
C ILE A 352 22.43 -12.45 23.07
N ALA A 353 21.79 -13.08 22.09
CA ALA A 353 20.68 -14.01 22.33
C ALA A 353 21.11 -15.21 23.17
N LYS A 354 22.31 -15.75 22.92
CA LYS A 354 22.88 -16.85 23.72
C LYS A 354 23.15 -16.44 25.17
N LEU A 355 23.62 -15.21 25.40
CA LEU A 355 23.82 -14.65 26.74
C LEU A 355 22.49 -14.50 27.51
N PHE A 356 21.39 -14.19 26.84
CA PHE A 356 20.07 -14.14 27.47
C PHE A 356 19.53 -15.53 27.83
N VAL A 357 19.78 -16.55 26.99
CA VAL A 357 19.41 -17.95 27.29
C VAL A 357 20.26 -18.52 28.43
N GLU A 358 21.57 -18.25 28.45
CA GLU A 358 22.47 -18.68 29.53
C GLU A 358 22.16 -17.99 30.88
N GLN A 359 21.64 -16.74 30.87
CA GLN A 359 21.13 -16.07 32.07
C GLN A 359 19.81 -16.67 32.59
N GLU A 360 18.93 -17.13 31.69
CA GLU A 360 17.71 -17.84 32.10
C GLU A 360 18.04 -19.25 32.65
N GLU A 361 18.99 -19.97 32.05
CA GLU A 361 19.41 -21.30 32.54
C GLU A 361 20.13 -21.24 33.89
N THR A 362 20.96 -20.22 34.13
CA THR A 362 21.58 -20.00 35.45
C THR A 362 20.57 -19.58 36.52
N SER A 363 19.49 -18.87 36.14
CA SER A 363 18.39 -18.55 37.07
C SER A 363 17.51 -19.77 37.42
N ASN A 364 17.36 -20.72 36.49
CA ASN A 364 16.60 -21.96 36.70
C ASN A 364 17.40 -23.04 37.45
N ASN A 365 18.73 -23.08 37.30
CA ASN A 365 19.58 -24.04 38.03
C ASN A 365 19.82 -23.69 39.52
N VAL A 366 19.56 -22.45 39.94
CA VAL A 366 19.63 -22.08 41.36
C VAL A 366 18.39 -22.57 42.14
N ASN A 367 17.29 -22.90 41.43
CA ASN A 367 16.04 -23.36 42.06
C ASN A 367 15.84 -24.88 42.08
N SER A 368 16.65 -25.70 41.40
CA SER A 368 16.49 -27.17 41.40
C SER A 368 17.20 -27.88 42.57
N ASN A 369 18.23 -27.27 43.18
CA ASN A 369 19.06 -27.93 44.19
C ASN A 369 18.41 -28.10 45.59
N LYS A 370 17.17 -27.66 45.80
CA LYS A 370 16.46 -27.85 47.09
C LYS A 370 15.48 -29.03 47.07
N GLY A 371 15.13 -29.56 45.90
CA GLY A 371 14.19 -30.68 45.77
C GLY A 371 14.86 -32.04 45.98
N ASP A 372 16.08 -32.20 45.46
CA ASP A 372 16.79 -33.48 45.47
C ASP A 372 17.32 -33.84 46.87
N ASP A 373 17.62 -32.84 47.71
CA ASP A 373 18.08 -33.03 49.09
C ASP A 373 16.95 -33.51 50.03
N LEU A 374 15.68 -33.30 49.65
CA LEU A 374 14.51 -33.77 50.41
C LEU A 374 14.11 -35.21 50.07
N LEU A 375 14.34 -35.65 48.82
CA LEU A 375 14.15 -37.05 48.44
C LEU A 375 15.19 -37.97 49.09
N ALA A 376 16.44 -37.50 49.21
CA ALA A 376 17.51 -38.28 49.84
C ALA A 376 17.28 -38.52 51.35
N MET A 377 16.53 -37.65 52.05
CA MET A 377 16.21 -37.83 53.47
C MET A 377 15.00 -38.76 53.72
N MET A 378 14.23 -39.12 52.70
CA MET A 378 13.08 -40.03 52.84
C MET A 378 13.46 -41.51 52.66
N ASP A 379 14.60 -41.80 52.04
CA ASP A 379 15.11 -43.16 51.86
C ASP A 379 15.86 -43.71 53.10
N ASP A 380 16.19 -42.85 54.09
CA ASP A 380 16.85 -43.23 55.34
C ASP A 380 15.87 -43.63 56.48
N LEU A 381 14.56 -43.73 56.19
CA LEU A 381 13.55 -44.22 57.13
C LEU A 381 12.89 -45.51 56.62
N GLY A 382 13.68 -46.59 56.64
CA GLY A 382 13.24 -48.00 56.58
C GLY A 382 13.59 -48.75 57.87
N PRO A 383 12.96 -49.89 58.18
CA PRO A 383 12.25 -50.10 59.43
C PRO A 383 13.10 -50.62 60.60
N LEU A 384 12.72 -50.18 61.80
CA LEU A 384 12.67 -50.98 63.03
C LEU A 384 11.30 -50.81 63.67
#